data_AF-R5L7S6-F1
#
_entry.id   AF-R5L7S6-F1
#
_cell.length_a   1.000
_cell.length_b   1.000
_cell.length_c   1.000
_cell.angle_alpha   90.00
_cell.angle_beta   90.00
_cell.angle_gamma   90.00
#
_symmetry.space_group_name_H-M   'P 1'
#
loop_
_entity.id
_entity.type
_entity.pdbx_description
1 polymer ?
#
loop_
_entity_poly.entity_id
_entity_poly.type
_entity_poly.pdbx_seq_one_letter_code
_entity_poly.pdbx_strand_id
1 'polypeptide(L)'
;MMTSREDFLMIFIGCGLYDLKLIDDVQYNWGDVFAYLDLNYCGERKLPAIMSAVFSLGKDNLAEAIDKRIDYLEDTERTYGISDEQRDELNALKELNPYEDLEEYHNYLDTHVTCVNHKGIYKSYLSEALADFADGTGFEVEF
;
A
#
# COMPACT_ATOMS: atom_id res chain seq x y z
N MET A 1 -21.81 19.75 10.66
CA MET A 1 -22.67 19.12 11.69
C MET A 1 -22.31 17.66 11.68
N MET A 2 -21.89 17.11 12.81
CA MET A 2 -21.47 15.71 12.90
C MET A 2 -22.70 14.80 12.86
N THR A 3 -22.66 13.77 12.04
CA THR A 3 -23.72 12.77 11.95
C THR A 3 -23.62 11.74 13.07
N SER A 4 -24.72 11.05 13.40
CA SER A 4 -24.69 9.95 14.39
C SER A 4 -23.75 8.81 13.98
N ARG A 5 -23.54 8.60 12.67
CA ARG A 5 -22.59 7.63 12.13
C ARG A 5 -21.15 8.05 12.41
N GLU A 6 -20.81 9.32 12.14
CA GLU A 6 -19.48 9.87 12.43
C GLU A 6 -19.18 9.82 13.93
N ASP A 7 -20.15 10.20 14.78
CA ASP A 7 -20.03 10.12 16.24
C ASP A 7 -19.74 8.69 16.71
N PHE A 8 -20.51 7.71 16.24
CA PHE A 8 -20.27 6.29 16.54
C PHE A 8 -18.87 5.82 16.10
N LEU A 9 -18.46 6.14 14.87
CA LEU A 9 -17.18 5.69 14.33
C LEU A 9 -16.00 6.31 15.07
N MET A 10 -16.04 7.61 15.37
CA MET A 10 -15.00 8.28 16.15
C MET A 10 -14.83 7.65 17.54
N ILE A 11 -15.94 7.32 18.22
CA ILE A 11 -15.91 6.66 19.54
C ILE A 11 -15.36 5.24 19.41
N PHE A 12 -15.82 4.48 18.42
CA PHE A 12 -15.41 3.09 18.22
C PHE A 12 -13.92 2.96 17.85
N ILE A 13 -13.47 3.79 16.90
CA ILE A 13 -12.10 3.81 16.39
C ILE A 13 -11.16 4.53 17.38
N GLY A 14 -11.66 5.47 18.17
CA GLY A 14 -10.87 6.27 19.10
C GLY A 14 -10.07 7.38 18.41
N CYS A 15 -10.72 8.13 17.51
CA CYS A 15 -10.10 9.21 16.73
C CYS A 15 -10.99 10.47 16.65
N GLY A 16 -10.42 11.60 16.18
CA GLY A 16 -11.16 12.82 15.91
C GLY A 16 -11.81 12.84 14.52
N LEU A 17 -12.65 13.84 14.25
CA LEU A 17 -13.38 13.95 12.98
C LEU A 17 -12.44 14.09 11.77
N TYR A 18 -11.33 14.80 11.92
CA TYR A 18 -10.37 14.97 10.83
C TYR A 18 -9.62 13.67 10.54
N ASP A 19 -9.24 12.95 11.58
CA ASP A 19 -8.58 11.65 11.47
C ASP A 19 -9.50 10.61 10.83
N LEU A 20 -10.81 10.67 11.13
CA LEU A 20 -11.80 9.80 10.51
C LEU A 20 -11.85 9.99 8.98
N LYS A 21 -11.45 11.14 8.45
CA LYS A 21 -11.40 11.34 7.00
C LYS A 21 -10.28 10.58 6.30
N LEU A 22 -9.26 10.11 7.04
CA LEU A 22 -8.17 9.32 6.45
C LEU A 22 -8.68 8.02 5.82
N ILE A 23 -9.84 7.53 6.23
CA ILE A 23 -10.46 6.33 5.67
C ILE A 23 -11.49 6.64 4.56
N ASP A 24 -11.80 7.92 4.29
CA ASP A 24 -12.79 8.30 3.27
C ASP A 24 -12.28 8.02 1.85
N ASP A 25 -10.97 8.14 1.64
CA ASP A 25 -10.34 7.98 0.32
C ASP A 25 -9.87 6.54 0.03
N VAL A 26 -9.93 5.64 1.03
CA VAL A 26 -9.59 4.21 0.86
C VAL A 26 -10.59 3.53 -0.07
N GLN A 27 -10.11 3.03 -1.22
CA GLN A 27 -10.95 2.37 -2.23
C GLN A 27 -10.98 0.84 -2.09
N TYR A 28 -10.20 0.27 -1.18
CA TYR A 28 -10.21 -1.17 -0.93
C TYR A 28 -11.53 -1.66 -0.34
N ASN A 29 -11.81 -2.95 -0.56
CA ASN A 29 -12.86 -3.64 0.16
C ASN A 29 -12.47 -3.74 1.64
N TRP A 30 -13.28 -3.17 2.52
CA TRP A 30 -13.02 -3.21 3.96
C TRP A 30 -12.93 -4.64 4.52
N GLY A 31 -13.64 -5.61 3.95
CA GLY A 31 -13.52 -7.01 4.34
C GLY A 31 -12.11 -7.57 4.14
N ASP A 32 -11.46 -7.19 3.05
CA ASP A 32 -10.08 -7.59 2.76
C ASP A 32 -9.11 -6.87 3.70
N VAL A 33 -9.31 -5.57 3.94
CA VAL A 33 -8.52 -4.81 4.94
C VAL A 33 -8.65 -5.42 6.33
N PHE A 34 -9.86 -5.77 6.76
CA PHE A 34 -10.09 -6.38 8.06
C PHE A 34 -9.54 -7.81 8.17
N ALA A 35 -9.19 -8.48 7.07
CA ALA A 35 -8.47 -9.75 7.13
C ALA A 35 -7.05 -9.61 7.70
N TYR A 36 -6.45 -8.41 7.60
CA TYR A 36 -5.15 -8.06 8.17
C TYR A 36 -5.24 -7.57 9.62
N LEU A 37 -6.45 -7.43 10.16
CA LEU A 37 -6.66 -6.71 11.41
C LEU A 37 -7.44 -7.55 12.43
N ASP A 38 -6.82 -7.78 13.58
CA ASP A 38 -7.54 -8.31 14.74
C ASP A 38 -7.93 -7.18 15.69
N LEU A 39 -9.22 -6.79 15.61
CA LEU A 39 -9.80 -5.75 16.45
C LEU A 39 -9.71 -6.06 17.96
N ASN A 40 -9.57 -7.33 18.34
CA ASN A 40 -9.47 -7.72 19.76
C ASN A 40 -8.11 -7.38 20.37
N TYR A 41 -7.07 -7.27 19.54
CA TYR A 41 -5.72 -6.88 19.97
C TYR A 41 -5.41 -5.40 19.67
N CYS A 42 -6.31 -4.71 18.99
CA CYS A 42 -6.23 -3.27 18.84
C CYS A 42 -6.45 -2.60 20.20
N GLY A 43 -5.54 -1.70 20.58
CA GLY A 43 -5.70 -0.89 21.79
C GLY A 43 -6.91 0.05 21.72
N GLU A 44 -6.99 0.98 22.67
CA GLU A 44 -8.09 1.96 22.73
C GLU A 44 -8.23 2.77 21.44
N ARG A 45 -7.11 3.05 20.76
CA ARG A 45 -7.08 3.69 19.45
C ARG A 45 -6.80 2.68 18.35
N LYS A 46 -7.76 2.52 17.44
CA LYS A 46 -7.76 1.52 16.38
C LYS A 46 -7.31 2.09 15.04
N LEU A 47 -7.38 3.40 14.84
CA LEU A 47 -7.03 4.02 13.56
C LEU A 47 -5.61 3.68 13.07
N PRO A 48 -4.55 3.71 13.91
CA PRO A 48 -3.21 3.34 13.44
C PRO A 48 -3.13 1.89 12.96
N ALA A 49 -3.83 0.97 13.63
CA ALA A 49 -3.90 -0.42 13.20
C ALA A 49 -4.69 -0.56 11.89
N ILE A 50 -5.81 0.16 11.75
CA ILE A 50 -6.61 0.19 10.52
C ILE A 50 -5.78 0.71 9.35
N MET A 51 -5.04 1.82 9.53
CA MET A 51 -4.20 2.36 8.48
C MET A 51 -3.06 1.40 8.14
N SER A 52 -2.38 0.82 9.13
CA SER A 52 -1.35 -0.20 8.87
C SER A 52 -1.91 -1.38 8.08
N ALA A 53 -3.14 -1.82 8.34
CA ALA A 53 -3.80 -2.86 7.54
C ALA A 53 -4.09 -2.41 6.09
N VAL A 54 -4.54 -1.16 5.88
CA VAL A 54 -4.72 -0.58 4.54
C VAL A 54 -3.41 -0.57 3.76
N PHE A 55 -2.33 -0.09 4.37
CA PHE A 55 -1.02 -0.05 3.73
C PHE A 55 -0.43 -1.45 3.52
N SER A 56 -0.67 -2.40 4.42
CA SER A 56 -0.25 -3.80 4.25
C SER A 56 -0.91 -4.43 3.02
N LEU A 57 -2.23 -4.24 2.85
CA LEU A 57 -2.92 -4.69 1.64
C LEU A 57 -2.38 -4.01 0.38
N GLY A 58 -2.08 -2.71 0.44
CA GLY A 58 -1.44 -1.99 -0.66
C GLY A 58 -0.06 -2.57 -1.01
N LYS A 59 0.77 -2.87 -0.01
CA LYS A 59 2.09 -3.50 -0.18
C LYS A 59 1.99 -4.89 -0.78
N ASP A 60 1.00 -5.69 -0.38
CA ASP A 60 0.74 -7.00 -0.96
C ASP A 60 0.31 -6.90 -2.43
N ASN A 61 -0.58 -5.96 -2.77
CA ASN A 61 -0.96 -5.72 -4.16
C ASN A 61 0.23 -5.27 -5.02
N LEU A 62 1.11 -4.43 -4.46
CA LEU A 62 2.33 -3.99 -5.12
C LEU A 62 3.32 -5.15 -5.32
N ALA A 63 3.47 -6.02 -4.32
CA ALA A 63 4.29 -7.23 -4.41
C ALA A 63 3.74 -8.18 -5.48
N GLU A 64 2.42 -8.39 -5.53
CA GLU A 64 1.79 -9.20 -6.57
C GLU A 64 2.02 -8.62 -7.97
N ALA A 65 1.98 -7.30 -8.14
CA ALA A 65 2.28 -6.64 -9.40
C ALA A 65 3.75 -6.85 -9.83
N ILE A 66 4.69 -6.76 -8.88
CA ILE A 66 6.11 -7.06 -9.09
C ILE A 66 6.29 -8.51 -9.55
N ASP A 67 5.72 -9.46 -8.80
CA ASP A 67 5.82 -10.90 -9.08
C ASP A 67 5.24 -11.24 -10.46
N LYS A 68 4.06 -10.71 -10.80
CA LYS A 68 3.45 -10.89 -12.14
C LYS A 68 4.37 -10.38 -13.26
N ARG A 69 5.06 -9.27 -13.05
CA ARG A 69 5.97 -8.71 -14.05
C ARG A 69 7.24 -9.54 -14.18
N ILE A 70 7.79 -10.01 -13.07
CA ILE A 70 8.91 -10.95 -13.03
C ILE A 70 8.55 -12.23 -13.79
N ASP A 71 7.44 -12.87 -13.43
CA ASP A 71 6.95 -14.11 -14.06
C ASP A 71 6.81 -13.96 -15.57
N TYR A 72 6.20 -12.85 -16.01
CA TYR A 72 6.06 -12.55 -17.43
C TYR A 72 7.41 -12.45 -18.16
N LEU A 73 8.40 -11.78 -17.57
CA LEU A 73 9.73 -11.62 -18.15
C LEU A 73 10.50 -12.93 -18.17
N GLU A 74 10.41 -13.74 -17.11
CA GLU A 74 11.05 -15.06 -17.03
C GLU A 74 10.45 -16.05 -18.05
N ASP A 75 9.13 -16.10 -18.17
CA ASP A 75 8.49 -16.96 -19.17
C ASP A 75 8.78 -16.50 -20.61
N THR A 76 8.85 -15.18 -20.83
CA THR A 76 9.26 -14.61 -22.11
C THR A 76 10.71 -14.97 -22.44
N GLU A 77 11.62 -14.87 -21.46
CA GLU A 77 13.03 -15.23 -21.63
C GLU A 77 13.18 -16.71 -22.01
N ARG A 78 12.46 -17.59 -21.32
CA ARG A 78 12.47 -19.03 -21.58
C ARG A 78 11.93 -19.41 -22.96
N THR A 79 10.92 -18.69 -23.43
CA THR A 79 10.17 -19.07 -24.65
C THR A 79 10.73 -18.40 -25.91
N TYR A 80 11.09 -17.12 -25.81
CA TYR A 80 11.45 -16.28 -26.96
C TYR A 80 12.82 -15.60 -26.81
N GLY A 81 13.37 -15.59 -25.59
CA GLY A 81 14.46 -14.69 -25.22
C GLY A 81 13.94 -13.28 -24.92
N ILE A 82 14.71 -12.53 -24.13
CA ILE A 82 14.45 -11.11 -23.83
C ILE A 82 15.65 -10.26 -24.24
N SER A 83 15.39 -8.99 -24.52
CA SER A 83 16.41 -7.97 -24.78
C SER A 83 17.24 -7.67 -23.52
N ASP A 84 18.37 -6.97 -23.69
CA ASP A 84 19.21 -6.55 -22.56
C ASP A 84 18.45 -5.59 -21.64
N GLU A 85 17.65 -4.65 -22.19
CA GLU A 85 16.81 -3.73 -21.40
C GLU A 85 15.80 -4.49 -20.52
N GLN A 86 15.16 -5.53 -21.07
CA GLN A 86 14.23 -6.37 -20.32
C GLN A 86 14.94 -7.23 -19.26
N ARG A 87 16.20 -7.61 -19.52
CA ARG A 87 17.00 -8.36 -18.53
C ARG A 87 17.43 -7.46 -17.38
N ASP A 88 17.79 -6.21 -17.67
CA ASP A 88 18.07 -5.19 -16.67
C ASP A 88 16.83 -4.88 -15.82
N GLU A 89 15.66 -4.74 -16.46
CA GLU A 89 14.36 -4.62 -15.77
C GLU A 89 14.11 -5.82 -14.84
N LEU A 90 14.23 -7.05 -15.34
CA LEU A 90 14.00 -8.26 -14.55
C LEU A 90 14.91 -8.34 -13.33
N ASN A 91 16.20 -8.05 -13.51
CA ASN A 91 17.16 -8.05 -12.41
C ASN A 91 16.82 -6.97 -11.37
N ALA A 92 16.45 -5.77 -11.81
CA ALA A 92 16.06 -4.68 -10.93
C ALA A 92 14.77 -4.99 -10.14
N LEU A 93 13.77 -5.60 -10.77
CA LEU A 93 12.52 -5.98 -10.11
C LEU A 93 12.73 -7.02 -9.01
N LYS A 94 13.69 -7.95 -9.19
CA LYS A 94 14.04 -8.97 -8.18
C LYS A 94 14.68 -8.41 -6.91
N GLU A 95 15.15 -7.17 -6.94
CA GLU A 95 15.70 -6.50 -5.75
C GLU A 95 14.60 -5.83 -4.90
N LEU A 96 13.38 -5.72 -5.42
CA LEU A 96 12.30 -5.03 -4.75
C LEU A 96 11.61 -5.88 -3.69
N ASN A 97 11.28 -5.23 -2.58
CA ASN A 97 10.46 -5.77 -1.51
C ASN A 97 9.64 -4.61 -0.90
N PRO A 98 8.35 -4.46 -1.23
CA PRO A 98 7.52 -3.36 -0.74
C PRO A 98 7.51 -3.17 0.78
N TYR A 99 7.71 -4.23 1.57
CA TYR A 99 7.76 -4.16 3.03
C TYR A 99 9.07 -3.57 3.56
N GLU A 100 10.17 -3.69 2.81
CA GLU A 100 11.47 -3.10 3.15
C GLU A 100 11.72 -1.77 2.42
N ASP A 101 11.04 -1.57 1.29
CA ASP A 101 11.20 -0.39 0.45
C ASP A 101 10.30 0.77 0.87
N LEU A 102 9.15 0.48 1.49
CA LEU A 102 8.16 1.49 1.87
C LEU A 102 8.00 1.58 3.39
N GLU A 103 8.37 2.73 3.95
CA GLU A 103 8.11 3.07 5.34
C GLU A 103 6.79 3.82 5.47
N GLU A 104 6.00 3.43 6.45
CA GLU A 104 4.69 4.01 6.74
C GLU A 104 4.72 4.73 8.09
N TYR A 105 4.08 5.88 8.15
CA TYR A 105 3.92 6.62 9.38
C TYR A 105 2.44 6.82 9.67
N HIS A 106 1.99 6.33 10.83
CA HIS A 106 0.57 6.38 11.24
C HIS A 106 0.39 7.37 12.38
N ASN A 107 0.53 8.67 12.10
CA ASN A 107 0.09 9.69 13.02
C ASN A 107 -1.12 10.44 12.43
N TYR A 108 -2.06 10.79 13.31
CA TYR A 108 -3.34 11.41 12.96
C TYR A 108 -3.22 12.66 12.05
N LEU A 109 -2.07 13.35 12.08
CA LEU A 109 -1.85 14.63 11.39
C LEU A 109 -1.02 14.52 10.11
N ASP A 110 -0.25 13.46 9.94
CA ASP A 110 0.81 13.32 8.95
C ASP A 110 0.96 11.84 8.58
N THR A 111 -0.18 11.18 8.31
CA THR A 111 -0.18 9.81 7.80
C THR A 111 0.34 9.85 6.38
N HIS A 112 1.43 9.15 6.11
CA HIS A 112 2.07 9.10 4.80
C HIS A 112 2.86 7.80 4.64
N VAL A 113 3.25 7.54 3.39
CA VAL A 113 4.13 6.43 3.03
C VAL A 113 5.29 6.97 2.19
N THR A 114 6.51 6.60 2.57
CA THR A 114 7.74 7.03 1.89
C THR A 114 8.44 5.82 1.31
N CYS A 115 8.83 5.91 0.04
CA CYS A 115 9.77 4.97 -0.55
C CYS A 115 11.17 5.30 -0.06
N VAL A 116 11.78 4.45 0.77
CA VAL A 116 13.11 4.68 1.35
C VAL A 116 14.23 4.00 0.55
N ASN A 117 13.90 2.92 -0.16
CA ASN A 117 14.84 2.16 -0.98
C ASN A 117 14.34 2.03 -2.43
N HIS A 118 15.26 1.81 -3.37
CA HIS A 118 14.94 1.48 -4.77
C HIS A 118 14.00 2.46 -5.52
N LYS A 119 13.90 3.72 -5.10
CA LYS A 119 13.06 4.79 -5.68
C LYS A 119 13.07 4.84 -7.21
N GLY A 120 14.26 4.73 -7.80
CA GLY A 120 14.45 4.80 -9.25
C GLY A 120 13.80 3.63 -10.00
N ILE A 121 13.82 2.43 -9.40
CA ILE A 121 13.25 1.21 -9.98
C ILE A 121 11.72 1.31 -9.97
N TYR A 122 11.12 1.67 -8.83
CA TYR A 122 9.68 1.88 -8.71
C TYR A 122 9.15 2.90 -9.74
N LYS A 123 9.82 4.06 -9.85
CA LYS A 123 9.41 5.09 -10.82
C LYS A 123 9.55 4.65 -12.28
N SER A 124 10.55 3.82 -12.58
CA SER A 124 10.85 3.43 -13.96
C SER A 124 9.96 2.29 -14.46
N TYR A 125 9.65 1.31 -13.59
CA TYR A 125 9.00 0.07 -14.01
C TYR A 125 7.62 -0.17 -13.40
N LEU A 126 7.25 0.56 -12.34
CA LEU A 126 6.03 0.29 -11.56
C LEU A 126 5.10 1.50 -11.43
N SER A 127 5.16 2.44 -12.36
CA SER A 127 4.33 3.67 -12.30
C SER A 127 2.82 3.39 -12.22
N GLU A 128 2.32 2.38 -12.95
CA GLU A 128 0.91 1.97 -12.87
C GLU A 128 0.58 1.32 -11.52
N ALA A 129 1.42 0.41 -11.04
CA ALA A 129 1.22 -0.24 -9.75
C ALA A 129 1.30 0.76 -8.56
N LEU A 130 2.13 1.81 -8.67
CA LEU A 130 2.14 2.91 -7.71
C LEU A 130 0.86 3.75 -7.75
N ALA A 131 0.28 3.94 -8.94
CA ALA A 131 -1.02 4.63 -9.06
C ALA A 131 -2.14 3.78 -8.45
N ASP A 132 -2.16 2.47 -8.72
CA ASP A 132 -3.12 1.54 -8.11
C ASP A 132 -2.97 1.47 -6.58
N PHE A 133 -1.74 1.53 -6.08
CA PHE A 133 -1.47 1.66 -4.65
C PHE A 133 -2.08 2.95 -4.09
N ALA A 134 -1.84 4.09 -4.76
CA ALA A 134 -2.34 5.39 -4.31
C ALA A 134 -3.87 5.46 -4.34
N ASP A 135 -4.49 4.99 -5.42
CA ASP A 135 -5.95 4.90 -5.54
C ASP A 135 -6.53 3.97 -4.48
N GLY A 136 -5.89 2.83 -4.23
CA GLY A 136 -6.37 1.86 -3.26
C GLY A 136 -6.29 2.32 -1.80
N THR A 137 -5.13 2.89 -1.42
CA THR A 137 -4.85 3.33 -0.06
C THR A 137 -5.39 4.73 0.24
N GLY A 138 -5.55 5.58 -0.78
CA GLY A 138 -5.78 7.02 -0.63
C GLY A 138 -4.51 7.84 -0.41
N PHE A 139 -3.31 7.25 -0.52
CA PHE A 139 -2.03 7.91 -0.24
C PHE A 139 -1.02 7.71 -1.38
N GLU A 140 -0.53 8.81 -1.93
CA GLU A 140 0.60 8.77 -2.86
C GLU A 140 1.89 8.38 -2.13
N VAL A 141 2.74 7.59 -2.80
CA VAL A 141 4.07 7.24 -2.29
C VAL A 141 5.01 8.43 -2.45
N GLU A 142 5.61 8.88 -1.35
CA GLU A 142 6.59 9.96 -1.34
C GLU A 142 7.99 9.46 -1.73
N PHE A 143 8.73 10.25 -2.52
CA PHE A 143 10.03 9.90 -3.08
C PHE A 143 11.07 11.02 -2.93
#